data_AF-A0A1V5IQJ9-F1
#
_entry.id   AF-A0A1V5IQJ9-F1
#
_cell.length_a   1.000
_cell.length_b   1.000
_cell.length_c   1.000
_cell.angle_alpha   90.00
_cell.angle_beta   90.00
_cell.angle_gamma   90.00
#
_symmetry.space_group_name_H-M   'P 1'
#
loop_
_entity.id
_entity.type
_entity.pdbx_description
1 polymer ?
#
loop_
_entity_poly.entity_id
_entity_poly.type
_entity_poly.pdbx_seq_one_letter_code
_entity_poly.pdbx_strand_id
1 'polypeptide(L)'
;MTDEYGMPFLLENAIGKGKVYFTSYPLEALALVINDDHLRAILCRIYKSINRLHGKRAEITIEGDGLELGVWENQAEYRVIVFNHSWQRQNGALYIVHTPLSISSDESDLRTEEEGLYYLTLPRKGVAYLKIQNELKSHKNKQQT
;
A
#
# COMPACT_ATOMS: atom_id res chain seq x y z
N MET A 1 14.82 -6.95 19.06
CA MET A 1 14.12 -5.87 19.80
C MET A 1 13.64 -6.47 21.10
N THR A 2 13.96 -5.89 22.25
CA THR A 2 13.54 -6.37 23.57
C THR A 2 12.50 -5.43 24.18
N ASP A 3 11.64 -5.93 25.06
CA ASP A 3 10.72 -5.13 25.86
C ASP A 3 11.43 -4.46 27.05
N GLU A 4 10.65 -3.79 27.91
CA GLU A 4 11.15 -3.12 29.12
C GLU A 4 11.75 -4.06 30.17
N TYR A 5 11.48 -5.36 30.07
CA TYR A 5 12.01 -6.41 30.95
C TYR A 5 13.19 -7.16 30.32
N GLY A 6 13.66 -6.73 29.14
CA GLY A 6 14.75 -7.37 28.41
C GLY A 6 14.33 -8.63 27.66
N MET A 7 13.03 -8.94 27.59
CA MET A 7 12.51 -10.10 26.88
C MET A 7 12.37 -9.80 25.39
N PRO A 8 12.60 -10.77 24.48
CA PRO A 8 12.46 -10.53 23.05
C PRO A 8 11.02 -10.15 22.68
N PHE A 9 10.82 -8.95 22.15
CA PHE A 9 9.52 -8.43 21.75
C PHE A 9 9.06 -8.97 20.38
N LEU A 10 10.00 -9.04 19.43
CA LEU A 10 9.78 -9.54 18.08
C LEU A 10 10.96 -10.43 17.69
N LEU A 11 10.65 -11.67 17.33
CA LEU A 11 11.59 -12.68 16.89
C LEU A 11 11.51 -12.86 15.37
N GLU A 12 12.65 -13.01 14.72
CA GLU A 12 12.77 -13.43 13.33
C GLU A 12 13.41 -14.82 13.30
N ASN A 13 12.80 -15.76 12.58
CA ASN A 13 13.37 -17.08 12.36
C ASN A 13 13.27 -17.50 10.88
N ALA A 14 14.29 -18.15 10.35
CA ALA A 14 14.32 -18.65 8.98
C ALA A 14 13.89 -20.13 8.93
N ILE A 15 12.94 -20.46 8.06
CA ILE A 15 12.45 -21.83 7.87
C ILE A 15 12.48 -22.15 6.37
N GLY A 16 13.44 -22.97 5.96
CA GLY A 16 13.69 -23.26 4.55
C GLY A 16 14.02 -21.99 3.77
N LYS A 17 13.23 -21.68 2.72
CA LYS A 17 13.34 -20.42 1.96
C LYS A 17 12.49 -19.27 2.53
N GLY A 18 11.69 -19.54 3.55
CA GLY A 18 10.78 -18.57 4.16
C GLY A 18 11.36 -17.97 5.45
N LYS A 19 10.67 -16.94 5.94
CA LYS A 19 10.93 -16.33 7.25
C LYS A 19 9.64 -16.22 8.04
N VAL A 20 9.74 -16.36 9.35
CA VAL A 20 8.65 -16.20 10.31
C VAL A 20 9.01 -15.06 11.26
N TYR A 21 8.09 -14.12 11.42
CA TYR A 21 8.15 -13.08 12.43
C TYR A 21 7.13 -13.42 13.51
N PHE A 22 7.58 -13.51 14.76
CA PHE A 22 6.73 -13.90 15.89
C PHE A 22 6.84 -12.90 17.04
N THR A 23 5.68 -12.58 17.62
CA THR A 23 5.55 -11.84 18.86
C THR A 23 4.53 -12.55 19.74
N SER A 24 4.83 -12.71 21.02
CA SER A 24 3.89 -13.30 21.99
C SER A 24 2.83 -12.32 22.47
N TYR A 25 2.96 -11.05 22.11
CA TYR A 25 2.03 -10.00 22.50
C TYR A 25 0.90 -9.91 21.47
N PRO A 26 -0.37 -9.82 21.87
CA PRO A 26 -1.51 -9.75 20.96
C PRO A 26 -1.67 -8.33 20.40
N LEU A 27 -0.66 -7.86 19.66
CA LEU A 27 -0.50 -6.45 19.28
C LEU A 27 -1.69 -5.89 18.52
N GLU A 28 -2.24 -6.66 17.58
CA GLU A 28 -3.40 -6.27 16.78
C GLU A 28 -4.65 -6.12 17.64
N ALA A 29 -4.85 -7.02 18.61
CA ALA A 29 -5.97 -6.94 19.54
C ALA A 29 -5.83 -5.73 20.47
N LEU A 30 -4.62 -5.44 20.95
CA LEU A 30 -4.34 -4.27 21.78
C LEU A 30 -4.59 -2.96 21.01
N ALA A 31 -4.18 -2.89 19.75
CA ALA A 31 -4.42 -1.73 18.89
C ALA A 31 -5.91 -1.52 18.51
N LEU A 32 -6.72 -2.58 18.56
CA LEU A 32 -8.16 -2.49 18.37
C LEU A 32 -8.87 -2.01 19.63
N VAL A 33 -8.56 -2.60 20.78
CA VAL A 33 -9.28 -2.36 22.05
C VAL A 33 -9.05 -0.95 22.59
N ILE A 34 -7.82 -0.44 22.49
CA ILE A 34 -7.46 0.86 23.09
C ILE A 34 -7.88 2.02 22.16
N ASN A 35 -8.28 1.72 20.91
CA ASN A 35 -8.50 2.71 19.85
C ASN A 35 -7.35 3.74 19.77
N ASP A 36 -6.13 3.25 19.99
CA ASP A 36 -4.93 4.07 20.04
C ASP A 36 -4.30 4.16 18.65
N ASP A 37 -4.50 5.30 18.01
CA ASP A 37 -3.95 5.59 16.69
C ASP A 37 -2.41 5.61 16.68
N HIS A 38 -1.78 5.90 17.82
CA HIS A 38 -0.32 5.84 17.95
C HIS A 38 0.19 4.39 17.86
N LEU A 39 -0.45 3.47 18.60
CA LEU A 39 -0.09 2.06 18.54
C LEU A 39 -0.34 1.47 17.14
N ARG A 40 -1.44 1.83 16.49
CA ARG A 40 -1.71 1.45 15.09
C ARG A 40 -0.63 1.95 14.15
N ALA A 41 -0.19 3.21 14.28
CA ALA A 41 0.88 3.76 13.48
C ALA A 41 2.20 3.00 13.67
N ILE A 42 2.52 2.59 14.89
CA ILE A 42 3.70 1.75 15.18
C ILE A 42 3.57 0.37 14.50
N LEU A 43 2.42 -0.30 14.62
CA LEU A 43 2.21 -1.61 14.00
C LEU A 43 2.30 -1.55 12.48
N CYS A 44 1.68 -0.53 11.87
CA CYS A 44 1.82 -0.27 10.44
C CYS A 44 3.28 -0.11 10.03
N ARG A 45 4.12 0.56 10.83
CA ARG A 45 5.56 0.69 10.55
C ARG A 45 6.30 -0.64 10.66
N ILE A 46 5.94 -1.49 11.63
CA ILE A 46 6.53 -2.83 11.79
C ILE A 46 6.22 -3.69 10.56
N TYR A 47 4.95 -3.81 10.16
CA TYR A 47 4.59 -4.59 8.98
C TYR A 47 5.16 -4.03 7.69
N LYS A 48 5.16 -2.70 7.50
CA LYS A 48 5.81 -2.06 6.34
C LYS A 48 7.31 -2.39 6.29
N SER A 49 7.98 -2.41 7.44
CA SER A 49 9.40 -2.76 7.52
C SER A 49 9.65 -4.22 7.17
N ILE A 50 8.85 -5.15 7.69
CA ILE A 50 8.92 -6.58 7.34
C ILE A 50 8.68 -6.78 5.85
N ASN A 51 7.65 -6.13 5.29
CA ASN A 51 7.33 -6.22 3.88
C ASN A 51 8.41 -5.60 2.99
N ARG A 52 9.09 -4.52 3.43
CA ARG A 52 10.22 -3.94 2.69
C ARG A 52 11.44 -4.86 2.65
N LEU A 53 11.65 -5.69 3.67
CA LEU A 53 12.79 -6.61 3.74
C LEU A 53 12.65 -7.81 2.80
N HIS A 54 11.43 -8.33 2.61
CA HIS A 54 11.19 -9.61 1.91
C HIS A 54 10.17 -9.55 0.79
N GLY A 55 9.33 -8.52 0.77
CA GLY A 55 8.27 -8.36 -0.21
C GLY A 55 8.83 -7.95 -1.56
N LYS A 56 8.28 -8.56 -2.63
CA LYS A 56 8.37 -7.93 -3.94
C LYS A 56 7.58 -6.63 -3.87
N ARG A 57 8.22 -5.52 -4.26
CA ARG A 57 7.53 -4.23 -4.36
C ARG A 57 6.37 -4.40 -5.33
N ALA A 58 5.15 -4.16 -4.86
CA ALA A 58 3.98 -4.19 -5.73
C ALA A 58 4.16 -3.15 -6.84
N GLU A 59 3.63 -3.44 -8.03
CA GLU A 59 3.75 -2.54 -9.18
C GLU A 59 3.06 -1.19 -8.96
N ILE A 60 2.01 -1.19 -8.11
CA ILE A 60 1.28 -0.01 -7.69
C ILE A 60 1.24 -0.02 -6.16
N THR A 61 1.66 1.08 -5.54
CA THR A 61 1.64 1.26 -4.08
C THR A 61 1.15 2.64 -3.71
N ILE A 62 0.62 2.80 -2.50
CA ILE A 62 0.22 4.09 -1.97
C ILE A 62 0.94 4.39 -0.66
N GLU A 63 1.30 5.67 -0.47
CA GLU A 63 1.66 6.24 0.82
C GLU A 63 0.66 7.32 1.21
N GLY A 64 0.30 7.37 2.49
CA GLY A 64 -0.70 8.28 3.05
C GLY A 64 -1.31 7.65 4.29
N ASP A 65 -1.59 8.47 5.30
CA ASP A 65 -2.17 7.97 6.55
C ASP A 65 -3.69 7.79 6.43
N GLY A 66 -4.18 6.63 6.87
CA GLY A 66 -5.58 6.25 6.71
C GLY A 66 -6.03 5.98 5.26
N LEU A 67 -5.11 5.85 4.31
CA LEU A 67 -5.44 5.48 2.92
C LEU A 67 -5.29 3.97 2.70
N GLU A 68 -6.29 3.37 2.05
CA GLU A 68 -6.27 1.97 1.60
C GLU A 68 -6.26 1.91 0.07
N LEU A 69 -5.54 0.94 -0.48
CA LEU A 69 -5.40 0.71 -1.92
C LEU A 69 -5.92 -0.69 -2.28
N GLY A 70 -6.88 -0.74 -3.19
CA GLY A 70 -7.28 -1.96 -3.90
C GLY A 70 -6.82 -1.89 -5.35
N VAL A 71 -6.17 -2.94 -5.84
CA VAL A 71 -5.71 -3.03 -7.23
C VAL A 71 -6.28 -4.29 -7.86
N TRP A 72 -7.05 -4.13 -8.94
CA TRP A 72 -7.47 -5.21 -9.82
C TRP A 72 -6.72 -5.09 -11.13
N GLU A 73 -6.16 -6.20 -11.58
CA GLU A 73 -5.41 -6.27 -12.82
C GLU A 73 -6.17 -7.10 -13.83
N ASN A 74 -6.19 -6.64 -15.07
CA ASN A 74 -6.45 -7.51 -16.22
C ASN A 74 -5.29 -7.39 -17.23
N GLN A 75 -5.43 -8.05 -18.39
CA GLN A 75 -4.36 -8.12 -19.38
C GLN A 75 -3.92 -6.76 -19.97
N ALA A 76 -4.74 -5.71 -19.89
CA ALA A 76 -4.47 -4.43 -20.57
C ALA A 76 -4.42 -3.21 -19.61
N GLU A 77 -5.04 -3.32 -18.44
CA GLU A 77 -5.20 -2.21 -17.51
C GLU A 77 -5.17 -2.66 -16.05
N TYR A 78 -4.85 -1.70 -15.18
CA TYR A 78 -5.14 -1.77 -13.75
C TYR A 78 -6.36 -0.91 -13.45
N ARG A 79 -7.21 -1.42 -12.57
CA ARG A 79 -8.27 -0.68 -11.91
C ARG A 79 -7.87 -0.53 -10.46
N VAL A 80 -7.73 0.71 -10.03
CA VAL A 80 -7.22 1.06 -8.72
C VAL A 80 -8.30 1.82 -7.97
N ILE A 81 -8.59 1.38 -6.76
CA ILE A 81 -9.48 2.06 -5.83
C ILE A 81 -8.63 2.54 -4.67
N VAL A 82 -8.77 3.82 -4.33
CA VAL A 82 -8.18 4.37 -3.11
C VAL A 82 -9.29 4.83 -2.20
N PHE A 83 -9.29 4.34 -0.96
CA PHE A 83 -10.28 4.73 0.04
C PHE A 83 -9.62 5.52 1.18
N ASN A 84 -10.24 6.63 1.59
CA ASN A 84 -9.82 7.37 2.77
C ASN A 84 -10.61 6.91 4.01
N HIS A 85 -10.00 6.10 4.88
CA HIS A 85 -10.59 5.69 6.15
C HIS A 85 -10.54 6.76 7.23
N SER A 86 -9.85 7.88 7.02
CA SER A 86 -9.81 8.97 7.99
C SER A 86 -11.14 9.73 8.07
N TRP A 87 -11.39 10.31 9.25
CA TRP A 87 -12.45 11.30 9.44
C TRP A 87 -12.05 12.71 8.99
N GLN A 88 -10.85 12.85 8.43
CA GLN A 88 -10.28 14.08 7.90
C GLN A 88 -9.92 13.92 6.42
N ARG A 89 -9.69 15.04 5.73
CA ARG A 89 -9.11 15.06 4.38
C ARG A 89 -7.69 14.49 4.45
N GLN A 90 -7.32 13.65 3.49
CA GLN A 90 -6.00 13.04 3.42
C GLN A 90 -5.33 13.30 2.09
N ASN A 91 -4.00 13.48 2.15
CA ASN A 91 -3.13 13.52 0.98
C ASN A 91 -2.45 12.16 0.84
N GLY A 92 -2.36 11.67 -0.39
CA GLY A 92 -1.71 10.42 -0.72
C GLY A 92 -0.75 10.57 -1.90
N ALA A 93 0.27 9.72 -1.91
CA ALA A 93 1.22 9.55 -3.01
C ALA A 93 1.09 8.12 -3.56
N LEU A 94 0.64 8.02 -4.81
CA LEU A 94 0.56 6.77 -5.55
C LEU A 94 1.84 6.59 -6.38
N TYR A 95 2.53 5.48 -6.15
CA TYR A 95 3.73 5.10 -6.89
C TYR A 95 3.40 3.97 -7.85
N ILE A 96 3.73 4.16 -9.13
CA ILE A 96 3.57 3.18 -10.20
C ILE A 96 4.96 2.89 -10.77
N VAL A 97 5.38 1.62 -10.75
CA VAL A 97 6.74 1.21 -11.17
C VAL A 97 7.00 1.46 -12.65
N HIS A 98 5.96 1.39 -13.48
CA HIS A 98 6.07 1.59 -14.93
C HIS A 98 5.32 2.85 -15.34
N THR A 99 5.90 3.60 -16.28
CA THR A 99 5.23 4.77 -16.88
C THR A 99 3.95 4.31 -17.59
N PRO A 100 2.77 4.74 -17.13
CA PRO A 100 1.52 4.34 -17.74
C PRO A 100 1.29 5.09 -19.06
N LEU A 101 0.65 4.42 -20.02
CA LEU A 101 0.25 5.03 -21.29
C LEU A 101 -0.80 6.12 -21.05
N SER A 102 -1.74 5.84 -20.15
CA SER A 102 -2.77 6.78 -19.74
C SER A 102 -3.28 6.45 -18.34
N ILE A 103 -3.71 7.49 -17.62
CA ILE A 103 -4.46 7.37 -16.38
C ILE A 103 -5.74 8.18 -16.56
N SER A 104 -6.90 7.55 -16.34
CA SER A 104 -8.16 8.25 -16.17
C SER A 104 -8.63 8.12 -14.72
N SER A 105 -9.06 9.23 -14.14
CA SER A 105 -9.53 9.36 -12.77
C SER A 105 -10.97 9.88 -12.77
N ASP A 106 -11.80 9.39 -11.87
CA ASP A 106 -13.07 10.05 -11.53
C ASP A 106 -12.88 11.25 -10.61
N GLU A 107 -11.78 11.26 -9.84
CA GLU A 107 -11.38 12.36 -8.98
C GLU A 107 -10.62 13.45 -9.74
N SER A 108 -10.99 14.71 -9.48
CA SER A 108 -10.45 15.89 -10.16
C SER A 108 -9.05 16.31 -9.70
N ASP A 109 -8.62 15.83 -8.53
CA ASP A 109 -7.44 16.34 -7.82
C ASP A 109 -6.17 15.46 -8.00
N LEU A 110 -6.16 14.54 -8.97
CA LEU A 110 -4.96 13.76 -9.30
C LEU A 110 -3.93 14.65 -9.99
N ARG A 111 -2.76 14.84 -9.36
CA ARG A 111 -1.65 15.64 -9.89
C ARG A 111 -0.45 14.75 -10.16
N THR A 112 0.17 14.95 -11.32
CA THR A 112 1.44 14.28 -11.67
C THR A 112 2.58 15.22 -11.29
N GLU A 113 3.53 14.75 -10.50
CA GLU A 113 4.75 15.51 -10.19
C GLU A 113 5.92 15.02 -11.04
N GLU A 114 6.15 13.70 -11.06
CA GLU A 114 7.24 13.04 -11.79
C GLU A 114 6.78 11.69 -12.37
N GLU A 115 7.58 11.09 -13.27
CA GLU A 115 7.26 9.78 -13.84
C GLU A 115 7.08 8.71 -12.75
N GLY A 116 5.89 8.12 -12.70
CA GLY A 116 5.55 7.08 -11.72
C GLY A 116 5.12 7.60 -10.35
N LEU A 117 5.06 8.92 -10.12
CA LEU A 117 4.59 9.53 -8.86
C LEU A 117 3.38 10.45 -9.09
N TYR A 118 2.26 10.06 -8.47
CA TYR A 118 0.98 10.77 -8.59
C TYR A 118 0.42 11.13 -7.21
N TYR A 119 0.11 12.39 -6.99
CA TYR A 119 -0.55 12.83 -5.77
C TYR A 119 -2.05 12.84 -5.93
N LEU A 120 -2.75 12.40 -4.89
CA LEU A 120 -4.19 12.52 -4.80
C LEU A 120 -4.56 13.14 -3.45
N THR A 121 -5.67 13.88 -3.44
CA THR A 121 -6.28 14.39 -2.22
C THR A 121 -7.68 13.83 -2.12
N LEU A 122 -7.98 13.13 -1.02
CA LEU A 122 -9.30 12.57 -0.80
C LEU A 122 -10.03 13.29 0.33
N PRO A 123 -11.31 13.67 0.15
CA PRO A 123 -12.11 14.21 1.24
C PRO A 123 -12.32 13.15 2.33
N ARG A 124 -12.87 13.57 3.48
CA ARG A 124 -13.29 12.67 4.56
C ARG A 124 -14.11 11.51 3.99
N LYS A 125 -13.69 10.27 4.23
CA LYS A 125 -14.38 9.06 3.74
C LYS A 125 -14.56 8.99 2.22
N GLY A 126 -13.77 9.75 1.46
CA GLY A 126 -13.79 9.78 0.00
C GLY A 126 -13.15 8.56 -0.65
N VAL A 127 -13.45 8.36 -1.92
CA VAL A 127 -12.97 7.25 -2.75
C VAL A 127 -12.47 7.78 -4.07
N ALA A 128 -11.29 7.37 -4.52
CA ALA A 128 -10.83 7.58 -5.89
C ALA A 128 -10.89 6.26 -6.66
N TYR A 129 -11.33 6.33 -7.91
CA TYR A 129 -11.21 5.25 -8.88
C TYR A 129 -10.32 5.69 -10.04
N LEU A 130 -9.23 4.93 -10.23
CA LEU A 130 -8.25 5.16 -11.28
C LEU A 130 -8.24 3.97 -12.23
N LYS A 131 -8.20 4.28 -13.52
CA LYS A 131 -7.98 3.30 -14.58
C LYS A 131 -6.65 3.63 -15.25
N ILE A 132 -5.72 2.68 -15.21
CA ILE A 132 -4.33 2.85 -15.63
C ILE A 132 -4.03 1.88 -16.77
N GLN A 133 -3.69 2.39 -17.95
CA GLN A 133 -3.30 1.58 -19.11
C GLN A 133 -1.77 1.42 -19.17
N ASN A 134 -1.28 0.23 -19.51
CA ASN A 134 0.15 -0.08 -19.52
C ASN A 134 0.63 -0.61 -20.90
N GLU A 135 1.72 -0.06 -21.45
CA GLU A 135 2.26 -0.43 -22.78
C GLU A 135 2.81 -1.85 -22.84
N LEU A 136 3.51 -2.29 -21.79
CA LEU A 136 4.24 -3.57 -21.75
C LEU A 136 3.34 -4.80 -21.98
N LYS A 137 2.04 -4.68 -21.73
CA LYS A 137 1.07 -5.77 -21.95
C LYS A 137 0.27 -5.62 -23.24
N SER A 138 0.15 -4.41 -23.79
CA SER A 138 -0.49 -4.16 -25.09
C SER A 138 0.29 -4.82 -26.25
N HIS A 139 1.63 -4.86 -26.16
CA HIS A 139 2.47 -5.52 -27.16
C HIS A 139 2.38 -7.06 -27.18
N LYS A 140 2.04 -7.70 -26.05
CA LYS A 140 1.79 -9.16 -26.03
C LYS A 140 0.56 -9.54 -26.86
N ASN A 141 -0.46 -8.68 -26.89
CA ASN A 141 -1.66 -8.92 -27.69
C ASN A 141 -1.44 -8.74 -29.19
N LYS A 142 -0.55 -7.83 -29.61
CA LYS A 142 -0.24 -7.65 -31.05
C LYS A 142 0.58 -8.78 -31.67
N GLN A 143 1.20 -9.64 -30.87
CA GLN A 143 2.00 -10.77 -31.35
C GLN A 143 1.25 -12.12 -31.27
N GLN A 144 -0.01 -12.13 -30.81
CA GLN A 144 -0.81 -13.36 -30.65
C GLN A 144 -2.09 -13.40 -31.52
N THR A 145 -2.27 -12.44 -32.43
CA THR A 145 -3.33 -12.42 -33.46
C THR A 145 -2.72 -12.40 -34.84
#